data_AF-A0A4R2FT92-F1
#
_entry.id   AF-A0A4R2FT92-F1
#
_cell.length_a   1.000
_cell.length_b   1.000
_cell.length_c   1.000
_cell.angle_alpha   90.00
_cell.angle_beta   90.00
_cell.angle_gamma   90.00
#
_symmetry.space_group_name_H-M   'P 1'
#
loop_
_entity.id
_entity.type
_entity.pdbx_description
1 polymer ?
#
loop_
_entity_poly.entity_id
_entity_poly.type
_entity_poly.pdbx_seq_one_letter_code
_entity_poly.pdbx_strand_id
1 'polypeptide(L)'
;MPIEVAELNKWVKTDEGKGWLDGQTTELRTKLTNANTKISDQEKDITTLGQEKTTLEQSNQTLGDDLKIARENVGKPDEELNAKFKVVSDNLANSQKQNAALQKQMLNERLTTLVNDEITKQGGNPKVLGVHVRRQLSAELTEDGQLSVFAVDSNGKKAFDSEAKPAGVGYVVSQLKQDDEFKSNFKAAVKKGSGQLDADDQQPQKSNGKSFMNMDLKELQNTKNIEDAIFD
;
A
#
# COMPACT_ATOMS: atom_id res chain seq x y z
N MET A 1 -7.32 -30.59 -98.52
CA MET A 1 -6.86 -29.86 -99.70
C MET A 1 -6.69 -28.41 -99.29
N PRO A 2 -5.51 -27.79 -99.44
CA PRO A 2 -5.35 -26.36 -99.18
C PRO A 2 -6.19 -25.59 -100.20
N ILE A 3 -7.07 -24.70 -99.72
CA ILE A 3 -7.78 -23.75 -100.57
C ILE A 3 -6.72 -22.83 -101.16
N GLU A 4 -6.67 -22.70 -102.49
CA GLU A 4 -5.74 -21.76 -103.11
C GLU A 4 -6.11 -20.33 -102.67
N VAL A 5 -5.11 -19.51 -102.35
CA VAL A 5 -5.30 -18.13 -101.86
C VAL A 5 -6.21 -17.31 -102.80
N ALA A 6 -6.22 -17.64 -104.09
CA ALA A 6 -7.11 -17.05 -105.09
C ALA A 6 -8.60 -17.39 -104.88
N GLU A 7 -8.92 -18.62 -104.47
CA GLU A 7 -10.29 -19.07 -104.17
C GLU A 7 -10.80 -18.47 -102.86
N LEU A 8 -9.95 -18.41 -101.83
CA LEU A 8 -10.26 -17.74 -100.57
C LEU A 8 -10.56 -16.24 -100.81
N ASN A 9 -9.75 -15.57 -101.62
CA ASN A 9 -9.95 -14.16 -101.98
C ASN A 9 -11.23 -13.90 -102.78
N LYS A 10 -11.72 -14.89 -103.54
CA LYS A 10 -13.03 -14.80 -104.20
C LYS A 10 -14.16 -15.01 -103.19
N TRP A 11 -14.04 -16.00 -102.31
CA TRP A 11 -15.04 -16.30 -101.29
C TRP A 11 -15.21 -15.15 -100.29
N VAL A 12 -14.13 -14.56 -99.79
CA VAL A 12 -14.18 -13.40 -98.88
C VAL A 12 -14.91 -12.19 -99.48
N LYS A 13 -15.04 -12.11 -100.81
CA LYS A 13 -15.77 -11.02 -101.50
C LYS A 13 -17.26 -11.31 -101.67
N THR A 14 -17.73 -12.54 -101.47
CA THR A 14 -19.16 -12.88 -101.47
C THR A 14 -19.83 -12.36 -100.20
N ASP A 15 -21.16 -12.29 -100.20
CA ASP A 15 -21.91 -11.82 -99.04
C ASP A 15 -21.76 -12.78 -97.85
N GLU A 16 -21.64 -14.09 -98.10
CA GLU A 16 -21.36 -15.10 -97.07
C GLU A 16 -19.98 -14.91 -96.45
N GLY A 17 -18.93 -14.71 -97.27
CA GLY A 17 -17.57 -14.51 -96.78
C GLY A 17 -17.40 -13.22 -95.99
N LYS A 18 -18.06 -12.14 -96.44
CA LYS A 18 -18.12 -10.86 -95.70
C LYS A 18 -18.87 -11.01 -94.38
N GLY A 19 -20.06 -11.63 -94.40
CA GLY A 19 -20.87 -11.84 -93.19
C GLY A 19 -20.15 -12.69 -92.13
N TRP A 20 -19.40 -13.71 -92.55
CA TRP A 20 -18.57 -14.49 -91.65
C TRP A 20 -17.43 -13.66 -91.04
N LEU A 21 -16.70 -12.89 -91.85
CA LEU A 21 -15.63 -12.01 -91.36
C LEU A 21 -16.15 -10.91 -90.42
N ASP A 22 -17.32 -10.33 -90.73
CA ASP A 22 -17.97 -9.34 -89.87
C ASP A 22 -18.41 -9.95 -88.55
N GLY A 23 -18.92 -11.19 -88.56
CA GLY A 23 -19.24 -11.96 -87.37
C GLY A 23 -18.01 -12.21 -86.49
N GLN A 24 -16.92 -12.70 -87.08
CA GLN A 24 -15.65 -12.92 -86.38
C GLN A 24 -15.07 -11.61 -85.83
N THR A 25 -15.12 -10.53 -86.61
CA THR A 25 -14.64 -9.20 -86.20
C THR A 25 -15.47 -8.67 -85.02
N THR A 26 -16.78 -8.86 -85.05
CA THR A 26 -17.68 -8.44 -83.96
C THR A 26 -17.43 -9.24 -82.69
N GLU A 27 -17.23 -10.55 -82.80
CA GLU A 27 -16.90 -11.42 -81.67
C GLU A 27 -15.55 -11.02 -81.03
N LEU A 28 -14.52 -10.78 -81.85
CA LEU A 28 -13.22 -10.32 -81.39
C LEU A 28 -13.29 -8.95 -80.71
N ARG A 29 -14.05 -8.00 -81.27
CA ARG A 29 -14.29 -6.68 -80.63
C ARG A 29 -14.98 -6.84 -79.28
N THR A 30 -15.98 -7.72 -79.19
CA THR A 30 -16.70 -7.97 -77.93
C THR A 30 -15.78 -8.60 -76.88
N LYS A 31 -14.99 -9.60 -77.26
CA LYS A 31 -13.98 -10.22 -76.39
C LYS A 31 -12.93 -9.21 -75.92
N LEU A 32 -12.45 -8.34 -76.82
CA LEU A 32 -11.50 -7.29 -76.50
C LEU A 32 -12.07 -6.28 -75.50
N THR A 33 -13.30 -5.80 -75.72
CA THR A 33 -13.98 -4.90 -74.78
C THR A 33 -14.12 -5.54 -73.40
N ASN A 34 -14.59 -6.79 -73.33
CA ASN A 34 -14.75 -7.50 -72.06
C ASN A 34 -13.41 -7.72 -71.34
N ALA A 35 -12.33 -8.01 -72.09
CA ALA A 35 -10.99 -8.14 -71.52
C ALA A 35 -10.48 -6.80 -70.97
N ASN A 36 -10.68 -5.70 -71.70
CA ASN A 36 -10.29 -4.36 -71.24
C ASN A 36 -11.04 -3.94 -69.97
N THR A 37 -12.33 -4.26 -69.86
CA THR A 37 -13.09 -4.02 -68.61
C THR A 37 -12.50 -4.80 -67.44
N LYS A 38 -12.22 -6.09 -67.63
CA LYS A 38 -11.60 -6.92 -66.58
C LYS A 38 -10.23 -6.41 -66.14
N ILE A 39 -9.40 -5.98 -67.09
CA ILE A 39 -8.09 -5.39 -66.79
C ILE A 39 -8.26 -4.11 -65.97
N SER A 40 -9.18 -3.23 -66.37
CA SER A 40 -9.45 -1.99 -65.64
C SER A 40 -9.93 -2.24 -64.21
N ASP A 41 -10.78 -3.25 -63.98
CA ASP A 41 -11.23 -3.62 -62.65
C ASP A 41 -10.07 -4.21 -61.81
N GLN A 42 -9.23 -5.07 -62.41
CA GLN A 42 -8.03 -5.59 -61.75
C GLN A 42 -7.03 -4.49 -61.36
N GLU A 43 -6.85 -3.47 -62.21
CA GLU A 43 -5.98 -2.32 -61.90
C GLU A 43 -6.50 -1.52 -60.69
N LYS A 44 -7.82 -1.37 -60.54
CA LYS A 44 -8.43 -0.75 -59.36
C LYS A 44 -8.23 -1.60 -58.10
N ASP A 45 -8.40 -2.91 -58.20
CA ASP A 45 -8.20 -3.83 -57.07
C ASP A 45 -6.74 -3.79 -56.60
N ILE A 46 -5.77 -3.83 -57.53
CA ILE A 46 -4.35 -3.72 -57.23
C ILE A 46 -4.04 -2.40 -56.52
N THR A 47 -4.63 -1.30 -56.98
CA THR A 47 -4.44 0.02 -56.36
C THR A 47 -4.99 0.04 -54.93
N THR A 48 -6.19 -0.51 -54.71
CA THR A 48 -6.83 -0.61 -53.40
C THR A 48 -5.99 -1.46 -52.44
N LEU A 49 -5.56 -2.65 -52.88
CA LEU A 49 -4.69 -3.54 -52.09
C LEU A 49 -3.37 -2.87 -51.71
N GLY A 50 -2.80 -2.05 -52.60
CA GLY A 50 -1.60 -1.26 -52.31
C GLY A 50 -1.80 -0.24 -51.19
N GLN A 51 -2.96 0.43 -51.16
CA GLN A 51 -3.33 1.37 -50.11
C GLN A 51 -3.56 0.67 -48.76
N GLU A 52 -4.28 -0.45 -48.78
CA GLU A 52 -4.53 -1.27 -47.58
C GLU A 52 -3.21 -1.80 -47.00
N LYS A 53 -2.32 -2.31 -47.84
CA LYS A 53 -0.99 -2.76 -47.42
C LYS A 53 -0.20 -1.64 -46.74
N THR A 54 -0.19 -0.44 -47.32
CA THR A 54 0.51 0.72 -46.73
C THR A 54 -0.08 1.08 -45.36
N THR A 55 -1.40 1.04 -45.23
CA THR A 55 -2.11 1.30 -43.96
C THR A 55 -1.76 0.25 -42.89
N LEU A 56 -1.70 -1.03 -43.28
CA LEU A 56 -1.29 -2.12 -42.39
C LEU A 56 0.16 -2.00 -41.94
N GLU A 57 1.07 -1.62 -42.85
CA GLU A 57 2.48 -1.38 -42.52
C GLU A 57 2.64 -0.26 -41.49
N GLN A 58 1.91 0.86 -41.65
CA GLN A 58 1.89 1.95 -40.68
C GLN A 58 1.32 1.51 -39.32
N SER A 59 0.21 0.78 -39.31
CA SER A 59 -0.40 0.26 -38.08
C SER A 59 0.53 -0.69 -37.32
N ASN A 60 1.21 -1.58 -38.04
CA ASN A 60 2.21 -2.49 -37.45
C ASN A 60 3.39 -1.74 -36.85
N GLN A 61 3.81 -0.62 -37.46
CA GLN A 61 4.87 0.21 -36.92
C GLN A 61 4.45 0.91 -35.63
N THR A 62 3.25 1.52 -35.60
CA THR A 62 2.68 2.12 -34.38
C THR A 62 2.56 1.10 -33.25
N LEU A 63 2.04 -0.10 -33.54
CA LEU A 63 1.94 -1.18 -32.55
C LEU A 63 3.32 -1.61 -32.03
N GLY A 64 4.34 -1.64 -32.89
CA GLY A 64 5.72 -1.91 -32.50
C GLY A 64 6.26 -0.88 -31.51
N ASP A 65 6.01 0.40 -31.77
CA ASP A 65 6.41 1.51 -30.90
C ASP A 65 5.64 1.48 -29.57
N ASP A 66 4.33 1.25 -29.60
CA ASP A 66 3.49 1.11 -28.40
C ASP A 66 3.93 -0.06 -27.53
N LEU A 67 4.25 -1.22 -28.14
CA LEU A 67 4.78 -2.38 -27.41
C LEU A 67 6.14 -2.09 -26.81
N LYS A 68 6.99 -1.30 -27.48
CA LYS A 68 8.28 -0.88 -26.93
C LYS A 68 8.09 0.04 -25.72
N ILE A 69 7.22 1.04 -25.84
CA ILE A 69 6.85 1.96 -24.73
C ILE A 69 6.28 1.15 -23.57
N ALA A 70 5.34 0.24 -23.83
CA ALA A 70 4.75 -0.61 -22.82
C ALA A 70 5.82 -1.48 -22.14
N ARG A 71 6.74 -2.10 -22.90
CA ARG A 71 7.86 -2.88 -22.32
C ARG A 71 8.81 -2.04 -21.47
N GLU A 72 9.09 -0.80 -21.85
CA GLU A 72 9.94 0.12 -21.08
C GLU A 72 9.29 0.60 -19.78
N ASN A 73 7.95 0.60 -19.73
CA ASN A 73 7.14 1.03 -18.59
C ASN A 73 6.64 -0.14 -17.71
N VAL A 74 6.59 -1.37 -18.21
CA VAL A 74 6.29 -2.57 -17.42
C VAL A 74 7.48 -2.88 -16.53
N GLY A 75 7.38 -2.55 -15.24
CA GLY A 75 8.37 -2.87 -14.21
C GLY A 75 9.14 -1.68 -13.64
N LYS A 76 8.87 -0.45 -14.10
CA LYS A 76 9.25 0.75 -13.34
C LYS A 76 8.03 1.19 -12.53
N PRO A 77 8.08 1.09 -11.18
CA PRO A 77 7.12 1.84 -10.38
C PRO A 77 7.23 3.29 -10.85
N ASP A 78 6.11 3.89 -11.27
CA ASP A 78 6.17 5.29 -11.68
C ASP A 78 6.75 6.12 -10.50
N GLU A 79 7.39 7.25 -10.83
CA GLU A 79 8.04 8.08 -9.82
C GLU A 79 7.07 8.52 -8.71
N GLU A 80 5.77 8.60 -9.00
CA GLU A 80 4.70 8.92 -8.06
C GLU A 80 4.43 7.75 -7.09
N LEU A 81 4.42 6.50 -7.57
CA LEU A 81 4.25 5.31 -6.74
C LEU A 81 5.44 5.13 -5.79
N ASN A 82 6.66 5.34 -6.28
CA ASN A 82 7.87 5.32 -5.44
C ASN A 82 7.85 6.45 -4.39
N ALA A 83 7.40 7.65 -4.76
CA ALA A 83 7.23 8.75 -3.82
C ALA A 83 6.18 8.42 -2.74
N LYS A 84 5.04 7.83 -3.12
CA LYS A 84 4.00 7.36 -2.18
C LYS A 84 4.54 6.29 -1.23
N PHE A 85 5.28 5.29 -1.73
CA PHE A 85 5.90 4.27 -0.89
C PHE A 85 6.89 4.86 0.12
N LYS A 86 7.70 5.83 -0.30
CA LYS A 86 8.64 6.51 0.60
C LYS A 86 7.92 7.26 1.71
N VAL A 87 6.90 8.05 1.37
CA VAL A 87 6.09 8.78 2.36
C VAL A 87 5.42 7.82 3.35
N VAL A 88 4.83 6.72 2.86
CA VAL A 88 4.20 5.70 3.72
C VAL A 88 5.24 5.04 4.64
N SER A 89 6.42 4.71 4.12
CA SER A 89 7.50 4.12 4.92
C SER A 89 8.01 5.08 5.99
N ASP A 90 8.19 6.36 5.67
CA ASP A 90 8.64 7.38 6.62
C ASP A 90 7.57 7.63 7.71
N ASN A 91 6.29 7.66 7.33
CA ASN A 91 5.18 7.79 8.26
C ASN A 91 5.07 6.58 9.19
N LEU A 92 5.23 5.36 8.67
CA LEU A 92 5.23 4.15 9.48
C LEU A 92 6.38 4.17 10.50
N ALA A 93 7.59 4.56 10.08
CA ALA A 93 8.74 4.66 10.97
C ALA A 93 8.52 5.72 12.06
N ASN A 94 7.91 6.86 11.73
CA ASN A 94 7.59 7.90 12.70
C ASN A 94 6.49 7.46 13.68
N SER A 95 5.43 6.81 13.20
CA SER A 95 4.37 6.24 14.04
C SER A 95 4.91 5.18 15.00
N GLN A 96 5.81 4.31 14.53
CA GLN A 96 6.49 3.33 15.40
C GLN A 96 7.32 4.01 16.50
N LYS A 97 8.04 5.10 16.18
CA LYS A 97 8.80 5.88 17.18
C LYS A 97 7.88 6.55 18.19
N GLN A 98 6.77 7.14 17.74
CA GLN A 98 5.77 7.76 18.60
C GLN A 98 5.11 6.73 19.52
N ASN A 99 4.71 5.57 18.99
CA ASN A 99 4.15 4.48 19.78
C ASN A 99 5.14 3.97 20.83
N ALA A 100 6.43 3.81 20.48
CA ALA A 100 7.45 3.43 21.46
C ALA A 100 7.64 4.51 22.55
N ALA A 101 7.54 5.79 22.20
CA ALA A 101 7.62 6.89 23.16
C ALA A 101 6.40 6.93 24.09
N LEU A 102 5.19 6.78 23.54
CA LEU A 102 3.93 6.70 24.30
C LEU A 102 3.90 5.48 25.23
N GLN A 103 4.32 4.30 24.75
CA GLN A 103 4.44 3.11 25.60
C GLN A 103 5.40 3.34 26.76
N LYS A 104 6.54 4.00 26.53
CA LYS A 104 7.47 4.38 27.61
C LYS A 104 6.86 5.38 28.59
N GLN A 105 6.12 6.37 28.11
CA GLN A 105 5.41 7.34 28.97
C GLN A 105 4.35 6.64 29.82
N MET A 106 3.48 5.84 29.21
CA MET A 106 2.46 5.06 29.91
C MET A 106 3.08 4.11 30.95
N LEU A 107 4.17 3.43 30.61
CA LEU A 107 4.89 2.55 31.54
C LEU A 107 5.45 3.35 32.73
N ASN A 108 6.07 4.49 32.47
CA ASN A 108 6.61 5.35 33.52
C ASN A 108 5.53 5.93 34.42
N GLU A 109 4.39 6.35 33.87
CA GLU A 109 3.25 6.87 34.63
C GLU A 109 2.63 5.76 35.49
N ARG A 110 2.32 4.60 34.90
CA ARG A 110 1.76 3.47 35.65
C ARG A 110 2.70 2.97 36.74
N LEU A 111 4.00 2.87 36.46
CA LEU A 111 5.01 2.51 37.46
C LEU A 111 5.07 3.56 38.58
N THR A 112 5.01 4.85 38.23
CA THR A 112 5.02 5.95 39.20
C THR A 112 3.81 5.88 40.13
N THR A 113 2.61 5.67 39.58
CA THR A 113 1.38 5.51 40.37
C THR A 113 1.49 4.29 41.30
N LEU A 114 1.88 3.13 40.76
CA LEU A 114 2.03 1.90 41.55
C LEU A 114 3.03 2.07 42.71
N VAL A 115 4.17 2.72 42.45
CA VAL A 115 5.19 3.02 43.46
C VAL A 115 4.67 3.98 44.52
N ASN A 116 4.00 5.05 44.10
CA ASN A 116 3.45 6.04 45.04
C ASN A 116 2.36 5.43 45.93
N ASP A 117 1.48 4.60 45.36
CA ASP A 117 0.42 3.91 46.08
C ASP A 117 0.98 2.96 47.12
N GLU A 118 1.99 2.15 46.76
CA GLU A 118 2.60 1.20 47.69
C GLU A 118 3.40 1.90 48.79
N ILE A 119 4.15 2.96 48.47
CA ILE A 119 4.83 3.79 49.48
C ILE A 119 3.80 4.38 50.45
N THR A 120 2.73 4.98 49.93
CA THR A 120 1.68 5.61 50.74
C THR A 120 0.98 4.59 51.63
N LYS A 121 0.64 3.42 51.09
CA LYS A 121 0.04 2.29 51.81
C LYS A 121 0.92 1.80 52.97
N GLN A 122 2.24 1.81 52.79
CA GLN A 122 3.19 1.45 53.85
C GLN A 122 3.50 2.59 54.83
N GLY A 123 2.89 3.76 54.64
CA GLY A 123 3.02 4.96 55.47
C GLY A 123 4.20 5.86 55.10
N GLY A 124 4.86 5.61 53.98
CA GLY A 124 6.01 6.39 53.50
C GLY A 124 5.62 7.69 52.80
N ASN A 125 6.61 8.58 52.59
CA ASN A 125 6.48 9.78 51.76
C ASN A 125 6.90 9.50 50.30
N PRO A 126 5.97 9.46 49.33
CA PRO A 126 6.27 9.15 47.94
C PRO A 126 7.20 10.15 47.26
N LYS A 127 7.19 11.43 47.69
CA LYS A 127 8.02 12.49 47.09
C LYS A 127 9.51 12.25 47.29
N VAL A 128 9.89 11.61 48.41
CA VAL A 128 11.29 11.31 48.75
C VAL A 128 11.63 9.90 48.30
N LEU A 129 10.78 8.92 48.64
CA LEU A 129 11.07 7.51 48.44
C LEU A 129 10.85 7.03 47.00
N GLY A 130 9.99 7.70 46.22
CA GLY A 130 9.58 7.23 44.89
C GLY A 130 10.73 7.15 43.88
N VAL A 131 11.73 8.03 43.97
CA VAL A 131 12.92 7.96 43.10
C VAL A 131 13.81 6.77 43.47
N HIS A 132 13.99 6.51 44.77
CA HIS A 132 14.82 5.40 45.25
C HIS A 132 14.18 4.05 44.93
N VAL A 133 12.87 3.92 45.15
CA VAL A 133 12.12 2.70 44.81
C VAL A 133 12.20 2.43 43.30
N ARG A 134 11.91 3.42 42.45
CA ARG A 134 11.93 3.23 40.98
C ARG A 134 13.29 2.80 40.42
N ARG A 135 14.40 3.22 41.03
CA ARG A 135 15.75 2.82 40.60
C ARG A 135 16.06 1.35 40.85
N GLN A 136 15.35 0.73 41.78
CA GLN A 136 15.51 -0.68 42.15
C GLN A 136 14.41 -1.55 41.53
N LEU A 137 13.69 -1.04 40.54
CA LEU A 137 12.62 -1.76 39.84
C LEU A 137 12.94 -1.86 38.33
N SER A 138 12.61 -3.01 37.76
CA SER A 138 12.45 -3.21 36.33
C SER A 138 10.97 -3.38 36.03
N ALA A 139 10.48 -2.70 34.99
CA ALA A 139 9.10 -2.76 34.56
C ALA A 139 9.03 -3.19 33.10
N GLU A 140 8.17 -4.16 32.82
CA GLU A 140 7.96 -4.74 31.50
C GLU A 140 6.44 -4.70 31.21
N LEU A 141 6.07 -4.40 29.97
CA LEU A 141 4.69 -4.60 29.49
C LEU A 141 4.59 -6.03 28.97
N THR A 142 3.57 -6.78 29.41
CA THR A 142 3.23 -8.08 28.82
C THR A 142 2.63 -7.88 27.42
N GLU A 143 2.54 -8.96 26.65
CA GLU A 143 1.88 -8.94 25.33
C GLU A 143 0.43 -8.42 25.40
N ASP A 144 -0.23 -8.61 26.54
CA ASP A 144 -1.60 -8.13 26.83
C ASP A 144 -1.65 -6.66 27.30
N GLY A 145 -0.52 -5.95 27.33
CA GLY A 145 -0.44 -4.56 27.80
C GLY A 145 -0.56 -4.38 29.32
N GLN A 146 -0.38 -5.45 30.11
CA GLN A 146 -0.35 -5.38 31.57
C GLN A 146 1.07 -5.04 32.06
N LEU A 147 1.15 -4.18 33.08
CA LEU A 147 2.43 -3.80 33.68
C LEU A 147 2.89 -4.89 34.65
N SER A 148 4.03 -5.51 34.36
CA SER A 148 4.75 -6.40 35.27
C SER A 148 5.95 -5.67 35.88
N VAL A 149 6.01 -5.61 37.21
CA VAL A 149 7.06 -4.88 37.93
C VAL A 149 7.82 -5.82 38.84
N PHE A 150 9.15 -5.79 38.74
CA PHE A 150 10.07 -6.66 39.47
C PHE A 150 11.14 -5.82 40.15
N ALA A 151 11.50 -6.18 41.38
CA ALA A 151 12.67 -5.66 42.05
C ALA A 151 13.94 -6.18 41.37
N VAL A 152 14.98 -5.36 41.31
CA VAL A 152 16.30 -5.73 40.81
C VAL A 152 17.36 -5.59 41.89
N ASP A 153 18.31 -6.52 41.90
CA ASP A 153 19.48 -6.48 42.77
C ASP A 153 20.52 -5.47 42.28
N SER A 154 21.62 -5.32 43.03
CA SER A 154 22.75 -4.43 42.68
C SER A 154 23.47 -4.79 41.37
N ASN A 155 23.20 -5.97 40.81
CA ASN A 155 23.72 -6.43 39.53
C ASN A 155 22.69 -6.33 38.40
N GLY A 156 21.51 -5.74 38.66
CA GLY A 156 20.43 -5.58 37.68
C GLY A 156 19.63 -6.86 37.41
N LYS A 157 19.76 -7.91 38.23
CA LYS A 157 19.00 -9.16 38.08
C LYS A 157 17.72 -9.13 38.91
N LYS A 158 16.68 -9.84 38.46
CA LYS A 158 15.40 -9.95 39.19
C LYS A 158 15.65 -10.51 40.59
N ALA A 159 15.24 -9.75 41.61
CA ALA A 159 15.24 -10.18 42.99
C ALA A 159 14.03 -11.08 43.24
N PHE A 160 14.18 -12.07 44.10
CA PHE A 160 13.13 -13.01 44.46
C PHE A 160 12.76 -12.84 45.94
N ASP A 161 11.48 -13.01 46.25
CA ASP A 161 10.99 -13.04 47.61
C ASP A 161 11.29 -14.38 48.29
N SER A 162 10.89 -14.50 49.57
CA SER A 162 11.06 -15.72 50.36
C SER A 162 10.31 -16.94 49.81
N GLU A 163 9.41 -16.77 48.84
CA GLU A 163 8.65 -17.82 48.16
C GLU A 163 9.22 -18.16 46.77
N ALA A 164 10.42 -17.65 46.44
CA ALA A 164 11.04 -17.76 45.12
C ALA A 164 10.20 -17.15 43.97
N LYS A 165 9.28 -16.23 44.27
CA LYS A 165 8.57 -15.44 43.28
C LYS A 165 9.33 -14.14 43.03
N PRO A 166 9.26 -13.56 41.82
CA PRO A 166 9.84 -12.26 41.56
C PRO A 166 9.30 -11.22 42.55
N ALA A 167 10.20 -10.62 43.32
CA ALA A 167 9.84 -9.63 44.32
C ALA A 167 9.31 -8.37 43.62
N GLY A 168 8.24 -7.76 44.13
CA GLY A 168 7.61 -6.58 43.53
C GLY A 168 7.92 -5.27 44.25
N VAL A 169 7.17 -4.22 43.95
CA VAL A 169 7.29 -2.88 44.57
C VAL A 169 7.26 -2.94 46.10
N GLY A 170 6.38 -3.76 46.67
CA GLY A 170 6.22 -3.86 48.13
C GLY A 170 7.48 -4.35 48.85
N TYR A 171 8.28 -5.21 48.22
CA TYR A 171 9.56 -5.69 48.76
C TYR A 171 10.56 -4.56 48.91
N VAL A 172 10.76 -3.77 47.84
CA VAL A 172 11.67 -2.61 47.86
C VAL A 172 11.24 -1.58 48.90
N VAL A 173 9.94 -1.26 48.98
CA VAL A 173 9.42 -0.32 49.98
C VAL A 173 9.66 -0.83 51.40
N SER A 174 9.49 -2.14 51.64
CA SER A 174 9.74 -2.75 52.95
C SER A 174 11.22 -2.76 53.35
N GLN A 175 12.14 -2.89 52.39
CA GLN A 175 13.58 -2.77 52.66
C GLN A 175 13.94 -1.34 53.04
N LEU A 176 13.45 -0.34 52.31
CA LEU A 176 13.66 1.07 52.65
C LEU A 176 13.07 1.45 54.01
N LYS A 177 12.02 0.75 54.46
CA LYS A 177 11.44 0.95 55.79
C LYS A 177 12.33 0.44 56.93
N GLN A 178 13.22 -0.51 56.64
CA GLN A 178 14.17 -1.07 57.59
C GLN A 178 15.52 -0.33 57.57
N ASP A 179 15.82 0.36 56.47
CA ASP A 179 17.03 1.16 56.30
C ASP A 179 16.97 2.44 57.15
N ASP A 180 17.97 2.63 58.02
CA ASP A 180 18.05 3.78 58.93
C ASP A 180 18.10 5.12 58.19
N GLU A 181 18.62 5.17 56.96
CA GLU A 181 18.65 6.38 56.13
C GLU A 181 17.24 6.83 55.70
N PHE A 182 16.34 5.87 55.49
CA PHE A 182 15.01 6.13 54.91
C PHE A 182 13.86 5.97 55.91
N LYS A 183 14.09 5.33 57.05
CA LYS A 183 13.10 5.03 58.10
C LYS A 183 12.33 6.25 58.59
N SER A 184 12.99 7.41 58.67
CA SER A 184 12.37 8.69 59.07
C SER A 184 11.31 9.19 58.10
N ASN A 185 11.32 8.72 56.85
CA ASN A 185 10.34 9.06 55.81
C ASN A 185 9.07 8.21 55.88
N PHE A 186 8.96 7.28 56.84
CA PHE A 186 7.75 6.49 57.10
C PHE A 186 7.05 6.98 58.38
N LYS A 187 5.75 7.27 58.29
CA LYS A 187 4.91 7.59 59.45
C LYS A 187 4.80 6.36 60.34
N ALA A 188 4.93 6.55 61.65
CA ALA A 188 4.51 5.56 62.64
C ALA A 188 3.03 5.21 62.41
N ALA A 189 2.69 3.92 62.44
CA ALA A 189 1.35 3.43 62.08
C ALA A 189 0.25 4.13 62.91
N VAL A 190 -0.58 4.95 62.26
CA VAL A 190 -1.81 5.52 62.84
C VAL A 190 -3.00 4.65 62.40
N LYS A 191 -3.83 4.26 63.36
CA LYS A 191 -5.06 3.45 63.19
C LYS A 191 -5.98 4.01 62.09
N LYS A 192 -6.48 3.11 61.24
CA LYS A 192 -7.40 3.36 60.11
C LYS A 192 -8.67 4.12 60.53
N GLY A 193 -9.02 5.16 59.77
CA GLY A 193 -10.36 5.73 59.65
C GLY A 193 -10.83 5.59 58.19
N SER A 194 -12.06 5.10 58.00
CA SER A 194 -12.71 4.83 56.72
C SER A 194 -13.12 6.11 55.98
N GLY A 195 -12.64 6.31 54.76
CA GLY A 195 -13.08 7.38 53.85
C GLY A 195 -13.33 6.82 52.45
N GLN A 196 -14.56 6.96 51.99
CA GLN A 196 -15.14 6.48 50.74
C GLN A 196 -14.67 7.37 49.57
N LEU A 197 -14.34 6.80 48.41
CA LEU A 197 -14.04 7.55 47.17
C LEU A 197 -15.28 7.57 46.28
N ASP A 198 -15.68 8.77 45.88
CA ASP A 198 -16.77 9.05 44.95
C ASP A 198 -16.46 8.54 43.54
N ALA A 199 -17.47 7.93 42.93
CA ALA A 199 -17.47 7.49 41.56
C ALA A 199 -18.06 8.60 40.69
N ASP A 200 -17.21 9.43 40.10
CA ASP A 200 -17.57 10.26 38.94
C ASP A 200 -16.29 10.57 38.15
N ASP A 201 -15.90 9.62 37.29
CA ASP A 201 -15.01 9.90 36.18
C ASP A 201 -15.76 9.65 34.87
N GLN A 202 -15.76 10.71 34.07
CA GLN A 202 -16.57 10.92 32.87
C GLN A 202 -16.23 9.91 31.77
N GLN A 203 -17.27 9.39 31.11
CA GLN A 203 -17.12 8.60 29.87
C GLN A 203 -16.48 9.46 28.76
N PRO A 204 -15.52 8.92 27.97
CA PRO A 204 -15.02 9.61 26.79
C PRO A 204 -16.09 9.73 25.70
N GLN A 205 -16.20 10.92 25.11
CA GLN A 205 -17.05 11.22 23.96
C GLN A 205 -16.56 10.49 22.70
N LYS A 206 -17.50 9.94 21.92
CA LYS A 206 -17.27 9.42 20.56
C LYS A 206 -17.20 10.57 19.56
N SER A 207 -16.12 10.69 18.79
CA SER A 207 -16.07 11.54 17.59
C SER A 207 -16.34 10.74 16.31
N ASN A 208 -16.90 11.45 15.32
CA ASN A 208 -17.28 10.94 14.01
C ASN A 208 -16.13 11.18 13.01
N GLY A 209 -15.10 10.32 13.00
CA GLY A 209 -13.99 10.38 12.05
C GLY A 209 -14.29 9.65 10.73
N LYS A 210 -13.91 10.25 9.58
CA LYS A 210 -13.92 9.56 8.27
C LYS A 210 -12.78 8.52 8.23
N SER A 211 -13.04 7.35 7.63
CA SER A 211 -12.03 6.30 7.45
C SER A 211 -10.82 6.77 6.63
N PHE A 212 -9.61 6.34 7.05
CA PHE A 212 -8.32 6.58 6.39
C PHE A 212 -8.31 6.31 4.88
N MET A 213 -9.11 5.36 4.41
CA MET A 213 -9.23 5.01 2.98
C MET A 213 -9.88 6.12 2.13
N ASN A 214 -10.51 7.12 2.75
CA ASN A 214 -11.26 8.17 2.07
C ASN A 214 -10.57 9.55 2.13
N MET A 215 -9.34 9.64 2.62
CA MET A 215 -8.58 10.91 2.71
C MET A 215 -7.70 11.16 1.48
N ASP A 216 -7.57 12.42 1.07
CA ASP A 216 -6.71 12.82 -0.05
C ASP A 216 -5.25 13.06 0.37
N LEU A 217 -4.35 13.30 -0.61
CA LEU A 217 -2.91 13.47 -0.35
C LEU A 217 -2.58 14.70 0.51
N LYS A 218 -3.40 15.75 0.49
CA LYS A 218 -3.17 16.95 1.32
C LYS A 218 -3.68 16.72 2.74
N GLU A 219 -4.75 15.95 2.88
CA GLU A 219 -5.30 15.55 4.17
C GLU A 219 -4.38 14.55 4.90
N LEU A 220 -3.73 13.64 4.17
CA LEU A 220 -2.73 12.70 4.69
C LEU A 220 -1.40 13.36 5.09
N GLN A 221 -1.14 14.58 4.65
CA GLN A 221 0.03 15.35 5.09
C GLN A 221 -0.18 15.98 6.47
N ASN A 222 -1.42 16.04 6.95
CA ASN A 222 -1.74 16.58 8.27
C ASN A 222 -1.80 15.44 9.29
N THR A 223 -0.80 15.37 10.18
CA THR A 223 -0.70 14.33 11.21
C THR A 223 -1.91 14.29 12.14
N LYS A 224 -2.58 15.43 12.34
CA LYS A 224 -3.78 15.52 13.18
C LYS A 224 -4.98 14.77 12.59
N ASN A 225 -5.15 14.82 11.26
CA ASN A 225 -6.23 14.10 10.58
C ASN A 225 -6.01 12.58 10.58
N ILE A 226 -4.74 12.14 10.65
CA ILE A 226 -4.38 10.73 10.77
C ILE A 226 -4.62 10.24 12.21
N GLU A 227 -4.25 11.03 13.21
CA GLU A 227 -4.53 10.74 14.63
C GLU A 227 -6.04 10.56 14.85
N ASP A 228 -6.85 11.52 14.37
CA ASP A 228 -8.31 11.47 14.52
C ASP A 228 -8.94 10.24 13.83
N ALA A 229 -8.36 9.73 12.72
CA ALA A 229 -8.88 8.58 12.00
C ALA A 229 -8.46 7.20 12.57
N ILE A 230 -7.44 7.16 13.45
CA ILE A 230 -6.91 5.93 14.05
C ILE A 230 -7.48 5.70 15.46
N PHE A 231 -7.77 6.79 16.18
CA PHE A 231 -8.15 6.74 17.58
C PHE A 231 -9.64 7.07 17.88
N ASP A 232 -10.43 7.37 16.85
CA ASP A 232 -11.91 7.31 16.86
C ASP A 232 -12.43 5.89 16.51
#